data_AF-A0A6V8EY64-F1
#
_entry.id   AF-A0A6V8EY64-F1
#
_cell.length_a   1.000
_cell.length_b   1.000
_cell.length_c   1.000
_cell.angle_alpha   90.00
_cell.angle_beta   90.00
_cell.angle_gamma   90.00
#
_symmetry.space_group_name_H-M   'P 1'
#
loop_
_entity.id
_entity.type
_entity.pdbx_description
1 polymer ?
#
loop_
_entity_poly.entity_id
_entity_poly.type
_entity_poly.pdbx_seq_one_letter_code
_entity_poly.pdbx_strand_id
1 'polypeptide(L)'
;MVQVTMTVEQARLQMYAMDLYMRILMGQFEEIEHMFTFFGEEGERFERKPEDREKMRIHTKWLKKFIYPQLAENASWGITGQPCPKEATIIYDMYKTMDHAISWHQNPKGGWTKNYDKPMHWYKELPLPEVKVFDE
;
A
#
# COMPACT_ATOMS: atom_id res chain seq x y z
N MET A 1 -0.26 12.04 22.21
CA MET A 1 -0.87 11.01 21.33
C MET A 1 -2.15 11.59 20.73
N VAL A 2 -2.53 11.15 19.54
CA VAL A 2 -3.75 11.58 18.83
C VAL A 2 -4.60 10.34 18.58
N GLN A 3 -5.91 10.44 18.82
CA GLN A 3 -6.86 9.37 18.51
C GLN A 3 -7.65 9.76 17.25
N VAL A 4 -7.73 8.84 16.30
CA VAL A 4 -8.51 8.99 15.07
C VAL A 4 -9.54 7.88 15.03
N THR A 5 -10.81 8.26 14.83
CA THR A 5 -11.92 7.32 14.69
C THR A 5 -12.46 7.38 13.27
N MET A 6 -12.71 6.22 12.68
CA MET A 6 -13.15 6.09 11.28
C MET A 6 -13.98 4.80 11.13
N THR A 7 -14.88 4.76 10.16
CA THR A 7 -15.55 3.50 9.78
C THR A 7 -14.54 2.54 9.13
N VAL A 8 -14.90 1.26 9.01
CA VAL A 8 -14.04 0.27 8.34
C VAL A 8 -13.80 0.64 6.87
N GLU A 9 -14.79 1.19 6.18
CA GLU A 9 -14.65 1.68 4.80
C GLU A 9 -13.65 2.83 4.71
N GLN A 10 -13.74 3.81 5.62
CA GLN A 10 -12.80 4.92 5.69
C GLN A 10 -11.38 4.43 6.00
N ALA A 11 -11.23 3.48 6.92
CA ALA A 11 -9.94 2.84 7.20
C ALA A 11 -9.35 2.14 5.99
N ARG A 12 -10.18 1.41 5.22
CA ARG A 12 -9.75 0.77 3.97
C ARG A 12 -9.31 1.80 2.93
N LEU A 13 -10.04 2.90 2.75
CA LEU A 13 -9.65 3.98 1.84
C LEU A 13 -8.31 4.60 2.25
N GLN A 14 -8.12 4.85 3.54
CA GLN A 14 -6.85 5.34 4.08
C GLN A 14 -5.71 4.34 3.81
N MET A 15 -5.95 3.05 3.98
CA MET A 15 -4.96 2.00 3.69
C MET A 15 -4.58 1.95 2.20
N TYR A 16 -5.53 2.12 1.28
CA TYR A 16 -5.20 2.21 -0.16
C TYR A 16 -4.35 3.44 -0.50
N ALA A 17 -4.66 4.59 0.12
CA ALA A 17 -3.87 5.80 -0.04
C ALA A 17 -2.44 5.63 0.53
N MET A 18 -2.31 4.98 1.67
CA MET A 18 -1.03 4.61 2.29
C MET A 18 -0.22 3.68 1.37
N ASP A 19 -0.83 2.63 0.82
CA ASP A 19 -0.18 1.67 -0.08
C ASP A 19 0.34 2.37 -1.35
N LEU A 20 -0.48 3.22 -1.96
CA LEU A 20 -0.06 4.04 -3.11
C LEU A 20 1.12 4.94 -2.75
N TYR A 21 1.02 5.69 -1.65
CA TYR A 21 2.05 6.65 -1.27
C TYR A 21 3.38 5.98 -0.95
N MET A 22 3.37 4.87 -0.19
CA MET A 22 4.61 4.15 0.11
C MET A 22 5.26 3.55 -1.15
N ARG A 23 4.47 3.05 -2.11
CA ARG A 23 5.00 2.52 -3.38
C ARG A 23 5.67 3.60 -4.21
N ILE A 24 5.12 4.81 -4.23
CA ILE A 24 5.77 5.97 -4.87
C ILE A 24 7.11 6.27 -4.18
N LEU A 25 7.16 6.32 -2.85
CA LEU A 25 8.38 6.60 -2.10
C LEU A 25 9.48 5.53 -2.30
N MET A 26 9.08 4.27 -2.49
CA MET A 26 10.01 3.15 -2.73
C MET A 26 10.44 3.00 -4.20
N GLY A 27 9.79 3.71 -5.12
CA GLY A 27 10.00 3.55 -6.57
C GLY A 27 9.35 2.30 -7.17
N GLN A 28 8.33 1.73 -6.53
CA GLN A 28 7.59 0.53 -6.99
C GLN A 28 6.45 0.90 -7.97
N PHE A 29 6.77 1.49 -9.12
CA PHE A 29 5.74 1.94 -10.07
C PHE A 29 4.99 0.81 -10.76
N GLU A 30 5.63 -0.34 -10.92
CA GLU A 30 5.06 -1.54 -11.54
C GLU A 30 3.90 -2.05 -10.68
N GLU A 31 4.05 -1.94 -9.36
CA GLU A 31 3.00 -2.26 -8.42
C GLU A 31 1.84 -1.27 -8.45
N ILE A 32 2.12 0.01 -8.73
CA ILE A 32 1.07 1.01 -8.93
C ILE A 32 0.23 0.63 -10.16
N GLU A 33 0.85 0.12 -11.23
CA GLU A 33 0.12 -0.43 -12.38
C GLU A 33 -0.82 -1.57 -11.96
N HIS A 34 -0.34 -2.49 -11.13
CA HIS A 34 -1.15 -3.58 -10.58
C HIS A 34 -2.32 -3.07 -9.73
N MET A 35 -2.12 -2.03 -8.92
CA MET A 35 -3.20 -1.41 -8.14
C MET A 35 -4.34 -0.91 -9.05
N PHE A 36 -4.01 -0.32 -10.20
CA PHE A 36 -5.00 0.27 -11.10
C PHE A 36 -5.49 -0.68 -12.21
N THR A 37 -5.07 -1.94 -12.21
CA THR A 37 -5.34 -2.94 -13.26
C THR A 37 -6.84 -3.23 -13.44
N PHE A 38 -7.61 -3.10 -12.37
CA PHE A 38 -9.06 -3.38 -12.31
C PHE A 38 -9.90 -2.11 -12.16
N PHE A 39 -9.45 -0.97 -12.70
CA PHE A 39 -10.26 0.25 -12.74
C PHE A 39 -10.58 0.57 -14.21
N GLY A 40 -11.84 0.41 -14.60
CA GLY A 40 -12.37 0.75 -15.92
C GLY A 40 -12.54 2.25 -16.13
N GLU A 41 -13.01 2.64 -17.31
CA GLU A 41 -13.16 4.04 -17.75
C GLU A 41 -14.13 4.85 -16.86
N GLU A 42 -15.12 4.20 -16.25
CA GLU A 42 -16.15 4.82 -15.39
C GLU A 42 -16.00 4.44 -13.90
N GLY A 43 -14.81 3.99 -13.48
CA GLY A 43 -14.58 3.52 -12.11
C GLY A 43 -15.18 2.14 -11.80
N GLU A 44 -15.76 1.47 -12.79
CA GLU A 44 -16.20 0.08 -12.70
C GLU A 44 -15.00 -0.87 -12.56
N ARG A 45 -15.16 -1.95 -11.78
CA ARG A 45 -14.10 -2.95 -11.60
C ARG A 45 -14.05 -3.95 -12.76
N PHE A 46 -13.56 -3.52 -13.91
CA PHE A 46 -13.25 -4.40 -15.05
C PHE A 46 -11.76 -4.34 -15.42
N GLU A 47 -11.29 -5.42 -16.04
CA GLU A 47 -9.96 -5.49 -16.63
C GLU A 47 -9.84 -4.42 -17.73
N ARG A 48 -8.88 -3.50 -17.59
CA ARG A 48 -8.58 -2.51 -18.62
C ARG A 48 -8.28 -3.18 -19.96
N LYS A 49 -8.70 -2.53 -21.04
CA LYS A 49 -8.31 -2.92 -22.41
C LYS A 49 -6.77 -3.02 -22.49
N PRO A 50 -6.21 -3.99 -23.23
CA PRO A 50 -4.75 -4.16 -23.34
C PRO A 50 -4.01 -2.88 -23.76
N GLU A 51 -4.61 -2.09 -24.64
CA GLU A 51 -4.05 -0.81 -25.13
C GLU A 51 -3.89 0.22 -24.01
N ASP A 52 -4.87 0.32 -23.10
CA ASP A 52 -4.81 1.26 -21.99
C ASP A 52 -3.85 0.80 -20.89
N ARG A 53 -3.68 -0.52 -20.73
CA ARG A 53 -2.61 -1.07 -19.88
C ARG A 53 -1.23 -0.70 -20.42
N GLU A 54 -1.03 -0.82 -21.73
CA GLU A 54 0.24 -0.44 -22.35
C GLU A 54 0.51 1.05 -22.20
N LYS A 55 -0.49 1.91 -22.40
CA LYS A 55 -0.35 3.36 -22.14
C LYS A 55 0.02 3.63 -20.69
N MET A 56 -0.65 2.97 -19.74
CA MET A 56 -0.34 3.12 -18.32
C MET A 56 1.12 2.76 -18.04
N ARG A 57 1.57 1.58 -18.50
CA ARG A 57 2.95 1.10 -18.37
C ARG A 57 3.98 2.05 -18.95
N ILE A 58 3.70 2.62 -20.13
CA ILE A 58 4.58 3.62 -20.74
C ILE A 58 4.68 4.84 -19.82
N HIS A 59 3.55 5.38 -19.35
CA HIS A 59 3.54 6.59 -18.52
C HIS A 59 4.17 6.40 -17.14
N THR A 60 3.90 5.29 -16.46
CA THR A 60 4.52 4.94 -15.17
C THR A 60 6.02 4.73 -15.30
N LYS A 61 6.48 4.07 -16.38
CA LYS A 61 7.91 3.92 -16.69
C LYS A 61 8.60 5.27 -16.88
N TRP A 62 7.98 6.18 -17.64
CA TRP A 62 8.51 7.54 -17.81
C TRP A 62 8.57 8.30 -16.49
N LEU A 63 7.51 8.21 -15.68
CA LEU A 63 7.45 8.86 -14.38
C LEU A 63 8.52 8.31 -13.42
N LYS A 64 8.71 6.99 -13.38
CA LYS A 64 9.77 6.35 -12.59
C LYS A 64 11.15 6.84 -13.01
N LYS A 65 11.44 6.84 -14.31
CA LYS A 65 12.74 7.31 -14.82
C LYS A 65 12.98 8.79 -14.50
N PHE A 66 11.93 9.60 -14.45
CA PHE A 66 12.01 11.02 -14.10
C PHE A 66 12.29 11.23 -12.60
N ILE A 67 11.58 10.52 -11.72
CA ILE A 67 11.70 10.69 -10.26
C ILE A 67 12.91 9.94 -9.68
N TYR A 68 13.20 8.75 -10.22
CA TYR A 68 14.25 7.84 -9.76
C TYR A 68 15.14 7.36 -10.92
N PRO A 69 15.93 8.25 -11.55
CA PRO A 69 16.76 7.91 -12.72
C PRO A 69 17.81 6.81 -12.47
N GLN A 70 18.14 6.53 -11.21
CA GLN A 70 19.07 5.50 -10.77
C GLN A 70 18.43 4.11 -10.64
N LEU A 71 17.10 4.01 -10.63
CA LEU A 71 16.40 2.73 -10.54
C LEU A 71 16.10 2.21 -11.94
N ALA A 72 16.46 0.94 -12.18
CA ALA A 72 16.00 0.21 -13.35
C ALA A 72 14.47 0.00 -13.30
N GLU A 73 13.88 -0.36 -14.45
CA GLU A 73 12.43 -0.55 -14.60
C GLU A 73 11.87 -1.47 -13.51
N ASN A 74 12.43 -2.65 -13.24
CA ASN A 74 11.89 -3.54 -12.19
C ASN A 74 12.61 -3.40 -10.83
N ALA A 75 13.33 -2.31 -10.59
CA ALA A 75 14.07 -2.09 -9.35
C ALA A 75 13.32 -1.14 -8.39
N SER A 76 13.45 -1.38 -7.09
CA SER A 76 12.98 -0.50 -6.03
C SER A 76 13.95 -0.54 -4.87
N TRP A 77 13.90 0.43 -3.96
CA TRP A 77 14.75 0.40 -2.77
C TRP A 77 14.29 -0.61 -1.73
N GLY A 78 13.04 -1.06 -1.81
CA GLY A 78 12.44 -1.90 -0.77
C GLY A 78 12.19 -1.12 0.53
N ILE A 79 11.52 -1.77 1.48
CA ILE A 79 10.96 -1.08 2.65
C ILE A 79 11.98 -0.62 3.69
N THR A 80 13.17 -1.23 3.68
CA THR A 80 14.30 -0.88 4.57
C THR A 80 15.57 -0.53 3.80
N GLY A 81 15.55 -0.57 2.47
CA GLY A 81 16.77 -0.31 1.69
C GLY A 81 17.05 1.18 1.57
N GLN A 82 18.32 1.54 1.64
CA GLN A 82 18.76 2.91 1.42
C GLN A 82 18.85 3.19 -0.08
N PRO A 83 18.48 4.39 -0.57
CA PRO A 83 18.09 5.60 0.18
C PRO A 83 16.56 5.80 0.35
N CYS A 84 15.78 4.73 0.56
CA CYS A 84 14.33 4.85 0.74
C CYS A 84 13.98 5.81 1.90
N PRO A 85 13.04 6.76 1.69
CA PRO A 85 12.57 7.63 2.75
C PRO A 85 11.97 6.82 3.91
N LYS A 86 12.32 7.20 5.15
CA LYS A 86 11.81 6.54 6.36
C LYS A 86 10.29 6.57 6.46
N GLU A 87 9.66 7.55 5.83
CA GLU A 87 8.21 7.71 5.73
C GLU A 87 7.57 6.47 5.11
N ALA A 88 8.21 5.84 4.11
CA ALA A 88 7.71 4.60 3.52
C ALA A 88 7.65 3.48 4.57
N THR A 89 8.71 3.32 5.37
CA THR A 89 8.77 2.33 6.45
C THR A 89 7.72 2.58 7.53
N ILE A 90 7.54 3.84 7.94
CA ILE A 90 6.51 4.25 8.90
C ILE A 90 5.11 3.91 8.37
N ILE A 91 4.82 4.27 7.12
CA ILE A 91 3.53 4.00 6.47
C ILE A 91 3.28 2.49 6.38
N TYR A 92 4.30 1.70 6.05
CA TYR A 92 4.16 0.23 5.99
C TYR A 92 3.82 -0.37 7.34
N ASP A 93 4.50 0.06 8.41
CA ASP A 93 4.21 -0.40 9.77
C ASP A 93 2.77 -0.03 10.19
N MET A 94 2.31 1.18 9.84
CA MET A 94 0.92 1.59 10.02
C MET A 94 -0.06 0.71 9.22
N TYR A 95 0.18 0.56 7.92
CA TYR A 95 -0.65 -0.24 7.02
C TYR A 95 -0.78 -1.69 7.52
N LYS A 96 0.34 -2.34 7.89
CA LYS A 96 0.34 -3.72 8.37
C LYS A 96 -0.40 -3.88 9.70
N THR A 97 -0.31 -2.89 10.58
CA THR A 97 -1.03 -2.93 11.85
C THR A 97 -2.54 -2.76 11.65
N MET A 98 -2.96 -1.88 10.74
CA MET A 98 -4.36 -1.74 10.35
C MET A 98 -4.89 -3.01 9.66
N ASP A 99 -4.16 -3.55 8.69
CA ASP A 99 -4.55 -4.76 7.95
C ASP A 99 -4.71 -5.97 8.88
N HIS A 100 -3.80 -6.13 9.84
CA HIS A 100 -3.87 -7.18 10.86
C HIS A 100 -5.13 -7.06 11.72
N ALA A 101 -5.39 -5.87 12.28
CA ALA A 101 -6.55 -5.65 13.14
C ALA A 101 -7.88 -5.85 12.41
N ILE A 102 -7.99 -5.33 11.18
CA ILE A 102 -9.19 -5.49 10.34
C ILE A 102 -9.37 -6.95 9.91
N SER A 103 -8.29 -7.65 9.56
CA SER A 103 -8.36 -9.06 9.14
C SER A 103 -8.87 -9.97 10.26
N TRP A 104 -8.37 -9.78 11.49
CA TRP A 104 -8.85 -10.53 12.66
C TRP A 104 -10.28 -10.19 13.04
N HIS A 105 -10.67 -8.92 12.94
CA HIS A 105 -12.06 -8.51 13.19
C HIS A 105 -13.03 -9.15 12.18
N GLN A 106 -12.68 -9.14 10.88
CA GLN A 106 -13.56 -9.66 9.82
C GLN A 106 -13.63 -11.18 9.77
N ASN A 107 -12.58 -11.86 10.20
CA ASN A 107 -12.56 -13.31 10.28
C ASN A 107 -11.72 -13.77 11.49
N PRO A 108 -12.36 -13.85 12.67
CA PRO A 108 -11.68 -14.22 13.92
C PRO A 108 -11.17 -15.66 13.97
N LYS A 109 -11.55 -16.51 13.00
CA LYS A 109 -11.04 -17.89 12.91
C LYS A 109 -9.72 -17.97 12.14
N GLY A 110 -9.25 -16.85 11.61
CA GLY A 110 -8.11 -16.83 10.71
C GLY A 110 -8.44 -17.44 9.34
N GLY A 111 -7.43 -17.56 8.49
CA GLY A 111 -7.61 -18.12 7.16
C GLY A 111 -6.39 -17.89 6.28
N TRP A 112 -6.58 -18.16 5.00
CA TRP A 112 -5.57 -17.97 3.97
C TRP A 112 -5.82 -16.61 3.27
N THR A 113 -4.79 -16.02 2.67
CA THR A 113 -4.85 -14.76 1.86
C THR A 113 -4.95 -13.42 2.60
N LYS A 114 -5.03 -13.41 3.94
CA LYS A 114 -5.01 -12.20 4.77
C LYS A 114 -3.83 -12.20 5.74
N ASN A 115 -3.42 -11.03 6.23
CA ASN A 115 -2.32 -10.91 7.18
C ASN A 115 -2.81 -11.12 8.62
N TYR A 116 -2.83 -12.38 9.06
CA TYR A 116 -3.11 -12.72 10.45
C TYR A 116 -1.88 -12.72 11.35
N ASP A 117 -0.69 -12.79 10.76
CA ASP A 117 0.57 -12.74 11.49
C ASP A 117 0.76 -11.39 12.18
N LYS A 118 1.48 -11.41 13.30
CA LYS A 118 1.81 -10.19 14.03
C LYS A 118 2.59 -9.24 13.10
N PRO A 119 2.20 -7.95 13.02
CA PRO A 119 2.92 -6.98 12.19
C PRO A 119 4.40 -6.94 12.55
N MET A 120 5.25 -7.03 11.53
CA MET A 120 6.66 -6.71 11.69
C MET A 120 6.80 -5.21 11.98
N HIS A 121 7.72 -4.87 12.88
CA HIS A 121 8.02 -3.48 13.25
C HIS A 121 9.34 -3.10 12.62
N TRP A 122 9.32 -2.45 11.46
CA TRP A 122 10.54 -2.10 10.74
C TRP A 122 11.15 -0.79 11.23
N TYR A 123 10.34 0.23 11.52
CA TYR A 123 10.82 1.55 11.95
C TYR A 123 10.87 1.70 13.48
N LYS A 124 11.98 1.24 14.08
CA LYS A 124 12.13 1.11 15.55
C LYS A 124 12.08 2.40 16.36
N GLU A 125 12.18 3.56 15.74
CA GLU A 125 12.22 4.86 16.43
C GLU A 125 10.83 5.34 16.87
N LEU A 126 9.74 4.78 16.32
CA LEU A 126 8.37 5.08 16.71
C LEU A 126 7.65 3.79 17.15
N PRO A 127 6.71 3.86 18.10
CA PRO A 127 5.88 2.70 18.42
C PRO A 127 4.95 2.37 17.23
N LEU A 128 4.62 1.09 17.08
CA LEU A 128 3.50 0.69 16.21
C LEU A 128 2.20 1.36 16.69
N PRO A 129 1.31 1.79 15.78
CA PRO A 129 0.03 2.36 16.17
C PRO A 129 -0.83 1.29 16.87
N GLU A 130 -1.65 1.72 17.82
CA GLU A 130 -2.69 0.87 18.39
C GLU A 130 -3.94 0.96 17.51
N VAL A 131 -4.45 -0.18 17.05
CA VAL A 131 -5.68 -0.24 16.25
C VAL A 131 -6.70 -1.12 16.97
N LYS A 132 -7.86 -0.54 17.26
CA LYS A 132 -9.02 -1.25 17.82
C LYS A 132 -10.17 -1.15 16.83
N VAL A 133 -10.75 -2.29 16.50
CA VAL A 133 -11.94 -2.39 15.65
C VAL A 133 -13.07 -2.88 16.52
N PHE A 134 -14.20 -2.17 16.49
CA PHE A 134 -15.38 -2.45 17.29
C PHE A 134 -16.52 -2.84 16.34
N ASP A 135 -17.41 -3.71 16.81
CA ASP A 135 -18.70 -3.89 16.15
C ASP A 135 -19.52 -2.60 16.30
N GLU A 136 -20.31 -2.25 15.28
CA GLU A 136 -21.29 -1.16 15.38
C GLU A 136 -22.44 -1.47 16.35
#